data_AF-A0A840XL85-F1
#
_entry.id   AF-A0A840XL85-F1
#
_cell.length_a   1.000
_cell.length_b   1.000
_cell.length_c   1.000
_cell.angle_alpha   90.00
_cell.angle_beta   90.00
_cell.angle_gamma   90.00
#
_symmetry.space_group_name_H-M   'P 1'
#
loop_
_entity.id
_entity.type
_entity.pdbx_description
1 polymer ?
#
loop_
_entity_poly.entity_id
_entity_poly.type
_entity_poly.pdbx_seq_one_letter_code
_entity_poly.pdbx_strand_id
1 'polypeptide(L)'
;MTASAAPAASQEESPRLSAVPSADEANDRIRHMGWFEALLSQGPMAERVCHWMCDNRTVARGVAVAISPRLPVAIARDSVEHTWPGYIAGFDSLVRDPGWSDALINLALRNVPVRLVDGDKDPVPVPGRADELAERFANISTARRPGGHRLPLSDPVGCASIVRAVLSEYAASDS
;
A
#
# COMPACT_ATOMS: atom_id res chain seq x y z
N MET A 1 2.50 46.98 -41.78
CA MET A 1 2.98 46.72 -40.40
C MET A 1 2.32 45.44 -39.94
N THR A 2 3.02 44.33 -40.12
CA THR A 2 2.59 42.96 -39.80
C THR A 2 2.98 42.65 -38.35
N ALA A 3 2.00 42.42 -37.49
CA ALA A 3 2.24 41.95 -36.12
C ALA A 3 2.56 40.46 -36.17
N SER A 4 3.81 40.11 -35.86
CA SER A 4 4.27 38.74 -35.66
C SER A 4 3.80 38.28 -34.27
N ALA A 5 2.89 37.30 -34.23
CA ALA A 5 2.51 36.64 -32.99
C ALA A 5 3.60 35.64 -32.59
N ALA A 6 4.15 35.80 -31.38
CA ALA A 6 5.06 34.85 -30.79
C ALA A 6 4.34 33.49 -30.57
N PRO A 7 5.00 32.35 -30.79
CA PRO A 7 4.38 31.05 -30.53
C PRO A 7 4.21 30.86 -29.02
N ALA A 8 3.02 30.37 -28.66
CA ALA A 8 2.69 29.96 -27.30
C ALA A 8 3.69 28.89 -26.83
N ALA A 9 4.24 29.11 -25.64
CA ALA A 9 5.10 28.14 -24.97
C ALA A 9 4.35 26.81 -24.84
N SER A 10 4.94 25.77 -25.41
CA SER A 10 4.55 24.38 -25.26
C SER A 10 4.47 24.09 -23.76
N GLN A 11 3.31 23.63 -23.30
CA GLN A 11 3.20 23.01 -21.99
C GLN A 11 4.10 21.77 -22.01
N GLU A 12 5.22 21.85 -21.29
CA GLU A 12 6.02 20.67 -20.97
C GLU A 12 5.12 19.74 -20.16
N GLU A 13 4.68 18.66 -20.81
CA GLU A 13 3.98 17.56 -20.18
C GLU A 13 4.94 16.96 -19.15
N SER A 14 4.75 17.35 -17.88
CA SER A 14 5.48 16.81 -16.74
C SER A 14 5.46 15.29 -16.84
N PRO A 15 6.61 14.60 -16.82
CA PRO A 15 6.66 13.16 -17.06
C PRO A 15 5.76 12.47 -16.05
N ARG A 16 4.66 11.87 -16.53
CA ARG A 16 3.76 11.06 -15.70
C ARG A 16 4.63 10.05 -14.96
N LEU A 17 4.63 10.14 -13.62
CA LEU A 17 5.34 9.22 -12.76
C LEU A 17 4.79 7.80 -12.97
N SER A 18 5.46 6.97 -13.79
CA SER A 18 5.02 5.57 -14.00
C SER A 18 5.10 4.72 -12.72
N ALA A 19 5.89 5.17 -11.74
CA ALA A 19 6.02 4.54 -10.42
C ALA A 19 4.88 4.89 -9.45
N VAL A 20 3.97 5.77 -9.83
CA VAL A 20 2.81 6.15 -9.01
C VAL A 20 1.56 5.45 -9.55
N PRO A 21 0.88 4.59 -8.77
CA PRO A 21 -0.33 3.93 -9.23
C PRO A 21 -1.40 4.96 -9.57
N SER A 22 -1.98 4.85 -10.75
CA SER A 22 -3.21 5.56 -11.05
C SER A 22 -4.39 4.84 -10.39
N ALA A 23 -5.49 5.56 -10.15
CA ALA A 23 -6.73 4.95 -9.67
C ALA A 23 -7.21 3.82 -10.61
N ASP A 24 -6.91 3.91 -11.91
CA ASP A 24 -7.23 2.88 -12.90
C ASP A 24 -6.35 1.64 -12.76
N GLU A 25 -5.05 1.80 -12.51
CA GLU A 25 -4.13 0.68 -12.22
C GLU A 25 -4.57 -0.04 -10.93
N ALA A 26 -4.90 0.71 -9.88
CA ALA A 26 -5.41 0.17 -8.64
C ALA A 26 -6.70 -0.64 -8.86
N ASN A 27 -7.67 -0.07 -9.57
CA ASN A 27 -8.94 -0.73 -9.89
C ASN A 27 -8.76 -1.98 -10.76
N ASP A 28 -7.88 -1.94 -11.74
CA ASP A 28 -7.59 -3.09 -12.59
C ASP A 28 -6.95 -4.22 -11.79
N ARG A 29 -5.98 -3.91 -10.93
CA ARG A 29 -5.35 -4.90 -10.07
C ARG A 29 -6.32 -5.58 -9.12
N ILE A 30 -7.20 -4.82 -8.46
CA ILE A 30 -8.23 -5.38 -7.57
C ILE A 30 -9.07 -6.43 -8.31
N ARG A 31 -9.43 -6.18 -9.56
CA ARG A 31 -10.20 -7.13 -10.39
C ARG A 31 -9.43 -8.43 -10.64
N HIS A 32 -8.11 -8.36 -10.72
CA HIS A 32 -7.23 -9.50 -10.96
C HIS A 32 -6.86 -10.27 -9.67
N MET A 33 -7.20 -9.77 -8.48
CA MET A 33 -6.96 -10.48 -7.20
C MET A 33 -7.98 -11.61 -6.93
N GLY A 34 -9.08 -11.64 -7.69
CA GLY A 34 -10.14 -12.64 -7.57
C GLY A 34 -11.52 -11.99 -7.58
N TRP A 35 -12.54 -12.74 -7.99
CA TRP A 35 -13.91 -12.21 -8.12
C TRP A 35 -14.50 -11.81 -6.77
N PHE A 36 -14.10 -12.49 -5.68
CA PHE A 36 -14.61 -12.23 -4.34
C PHE A 36 -13.98 -10.97 -3.75
N GLU A 37 -12.66 -10.83 -3.91
CA GLU A 37 -11.87 -9.65 -3.55
C GLU A 37 -12.34 -8.42 -4.32
N ALA A 38 -12.62 -8.57 -5.62
CA ALA A 38 -13.19 -7.51 -6.44
C ALA A 38 -14.59 -7.09 -5.99
N LEU A 39 -15.42 -8.04 -5.55
CA LEU A 39 -16.78 -7.78 -5.09
C LEU A 39 -16.84 -7.08 -3.73
N LEU A 40 -15.93 -7.44 -2.81
CA LEU A 40 -15.93 -6.96 -1.43
C LEU A 40 -14.94 -5.82 -1.15
N SER A 41 -14.11 -5.47 -2.13
CA SER A 41 -13.19 -4.33 -2.00
C SER A 41 -13.88 -2.97 -2.12
N GLN A 42 -14.93 -2.86 -2.93
CA GLN A 42 -15.63 -1.58 -3.14
C GLN A 42 -17.06 -1.74 -3.68
N GLY A 43 -17.82 -0.65 -3.62
CA GLY A 43 -19.13 -0.53 -4.24
C GLY A 43 -20.31 -0.96 -3.35
N PRO A 44 -21.55 -0.90 -3.87
CA PRO A 44 -22.76 -1.00 -3.04
C PRO A 44 -22.96 -2.35 -2.36
N MET A 45 -22.33 -3.42 -2.84
CA MET A 45 -22.38 -4.73 -2.19
C MET A 45 -21.40 -4.79 -1.01
N ALA A 46 -20.15 -4.36 -1.21
CA ALA A 46 -19.15 -4.26 -0.16
C ALA A 46 -19.65 -3.37 1.00
N GLU A 47 -20.25 -2.22 0.67
CA GLU A 47 -20.85 -1.31 1.65
C GLU A 47 -21.95 -1.99 2.47
N ARG A 48 -22.89 -2.67 1.80
CA ARG A 48 -23.97 -3.41 2.48
C ARG A 48 -23.45 -4.52 3.38
N VAL A 49 -22.46 -5.29 2.92
CA VAL A 49 -21.83 -6.34 3.74
C VAL A 49 -21.12 -5.72 4.94
N CYS A 50 -20.43 -4.59 4.76
CA CYS A 50 -19.78 -3.87 5.85
C CYS A 50 -20.78 -3.36 6.89
N HIS A 51 -21.89 -2.76 6.46
CA HIS A 51 -22.97 -2.35 7.37
C HIS A 51 -23.58 -3.54 8.11
N TRP A 52 -23.86 -4.64 7.41
CA TRP A 52 -24.35 -5.86 8.06
C TRP A 52 -23.37 -6.38 9.12
N MET A 53 -22.06 -6.40 8.83
CA MET A 53 -21.04 -6.79 9.81
C MET A 53 -20.99 -5.84 11.00
N CYS A 54 -21.19 -4.54 10.80
CA CYS A 54 -21.27 -3.55 11.88
C CYS A 54 -22.47 -3.81 12.78
N ASP A 55 -23.65 -4.03 12.20
CA ASP A 55 -24.89 -4.31 12.93
C ASP A 55 -24.84 -5.67 13.66
N ASN A 56 -24.06 -6.61 13.13
CA ASN A 56 -23.94 -7.98 13.63
C ASN A 56 -22.53 -8.30 14.15
N ARG A 57 -21.85 -7.32 14.76
CA ARG A 57 -20.41 -7.40 15.11
C ARG A 57 -20.02 -8.64 15.91
N THR A 58 -20.86 -9.09 16.84
CA THR A 58 -20.62 -10.33 17.60
C THR A 58 -20.52 -11.56 16.70
N VAL A 59 -21.43 -11.68 15.73
CA VAL A 59 -21.45 -12.79 14.76
C VAL A 59 -20.24 -12.65 13.82
N ALA A 60 -19.99 -11.45 13.30
CA ALA A 60 -18.87 -11.17 12.40
C ALA A 60 -17.52 -11.54 13.04
N ARG A 61 -17.31 -11.20 14.32
CA ARG A 61 -16.13 -11.60 15.09
C ARG A 61 -15.96 -13.12 15.17
N GLY A 62 -17.05 -13.86 15.34
CA GLY A 62 -17.04 -15.33 15.37
C GLY A 62 -16.67 -15.93 14.02
N VAL A 63 -17.27 -15.42 12.94
CA VAL A 63 -16.95 -15.85 11.56
C VAL A 63 -15.49 -15.54 11.23
N ALA A 64 -14.98 -14.36 11.59
CA ALA A 64 -13.61 -13.94 11.31
C ALA A 64 -12.56 -14.90 11.90
N VAL A 65 -12.79 -15.41 13.11
CA VAL A 65 -11.94 -16.45 13.74
C VAL A 65 -11.97 -17.74 12.94
N ALA A 66 -13.15 -18.18 12.51
CA ALA A 66 -13.32 -19.43 11.76
C ALA A 66 -12.61 -19.40 10.39
N ILE A 67 -12.68 -18.28 9.67
CA ILE A 67 -12.06 -18.14 8.35
C ILE A 67 -10.57 -17.76 8.40
N SER A 68 -10.06 -17.35 9.57
CA SER A 68 -8.65 -16.96 9.77
C SER A 68 -7.94 -17.86 10.80
N PRO A 69 -7.87 -19.18 10.59
CA PRO A 69 -7.39 -20.12 11.61
C PRO A 69 -5.90 -19.98 11.96
N ARG A 70 -5.14 -19.23 11.15
CA ARG A 70 -3.71 -18.97 11.36
C ARG A 70 -3.44 -17.71 12.18
N LEU A 71 -4.46 -16.94 12.51
CA LEU A 71 -4.33 -15.72 13.32
C LEU A 71 -4.67 -15.99 14.79
N PRO A 72 -4.01 -15.33 15.74
CA PRO A 72 -4.47 -15.30 17.13
C PRO A 72 -5.92 -14.82 17.19
N VAL A 73 -6.72 -15.45 18.05
CA VAL A 73 -8.17 -15.18 18.17
C VAL A 73 -8.48 -13.70 18.35
N ALA A 74 -7.70 -12.98 19.15
CA ALA A 74 -7.86 -11.54 19.34
C ALA A 74 -7.69 -10.77 18.02
N ILE A 75 -6.60 -11.01 17.30
CA ILE A 75 -6.31 -10.36 16.00
C ILE A 75 -7.40 -10.69 14.97
N ALA A 76 -7.85 -11.94 14.92
CA ALA A 76 -8.91 -12.34 14.01
C ALA A 76 -10.23 -11.61 14.30
N ARG A 77 -10.58 -11.42 15.58
CA ARG A 77 -11.78 -10.66 15.98
C ARG A 77 -11.66 -9.18 15.62
N ASP A 78 -10.48 -8.59 15.77
CA ASP A 78 -10.28 -7.16 15.52
C ASP A 78 -10.38 -6.78 14.03
N SER A 79 -10.29 -7.77 13.13
CA SER A 79 -10.38 -7.55 11.68
C SER A 79 -11.72 -6.97 11.20
N VAL A 80 -12.78 -7.04 12.00
CA VAL A 80 -14.13 -6.55 11.66
C VAL A 80 -14.52 -5.26 12.39
N GLU A 81 -13.56 -4.57 13.03
CA GLU A 81 -13.86 -3.40 13.86
C GLU A 81 -14.00 -2.08 13.06
N HIS A 82 -13.52 -2.05 11.82
CA HIS A 82 -13.61 -0.87 10.98
C HIS A 82 -15.05 -0.55 10.57
N THR A 83 -15.32 0.73 10.28
CA THR A 83 -16.59 1.17 9.67
C THR A 83 -16.39 1.32 8.16
N TRP A 84 -17.48 1.42 7.40
CA TRP A 84 -17.40 1.67 5.97
C TRP A 84 -16.66 2.97 5.62
N PRO A 85 -16.95 4.14 6.25
CA PRO A 85 -16.19 5.36 6.01
C PRO A 85 -14.70 5.23 6.34
N GLY A 86 -14.35 4.54 7.43
CA GLY A 86 -12.95 4.31 7.80
C GLY A 86 -12.22 3.39 6.81
N TYR A 87 -12.90 2.35 6.35
CA TYR A 87 -12.38 1.42 5.36
C TYR A 87 -12.12 2.09 4.02
N ILE A 88 -13.14 2.76 3.44
CA ILE A 88 -13.00 3.33 2.09
C ILE A 88 -12.03 4.50 2.06
N ALA A 89 -11.97 5.32 3.12
CA ALA A 89 -10.98 6.39 3.21
C ALA A 89 -9.55 5.85 3.30
N GLY A 90 -9.33 4.81 4.11
CA GLY A 90 -8.04 4.13 4.19
C GLY A 90 -7.66 3.49 2.85
N PHE A 91 -8.60 2.78 2.24
CA PHE A 91 -8.43 2.15 0.94
C PHE A 91 -8.04 3.15 -0.15
N ASP A 92 -8.78 4.26 -0.26
CA ASP A 92 -8.49 5.32 -1.21
C ASP A 92 -7.09 5.89 -0.94
N SER A 93 -6.76 6.24 0.30
CA SER A 93 -5.47 6.85 0.66
C SER A 93 -4.23 5.97 0.46
N LEU A 94 -4.38 4.65 0.55
CA LEU A 94 -3.26 3.70 0.50
C LEU A 94 -3.13 2.99 -0.84
N VAL A 95 -4.26 2.76 -1.52
CA VAL A 95 -4.33 1.94 -2.74
C VAL A 95 -4.55 2.80 -3.98
N ARG A 96 -5.36 3.86 -3.91
CA ARG A 96 -5.77 4.66 -5.09
C ARG A 96 -5.11 6.04 -5.17
N ASP A 97 -4.81 6.64 -4.03
CA ASP A 97 -4.19 7.95 -3.89
C ASP A 97 -2.69 7.75 -3.59
N PRO A 98 -1.81 8.31 -4.41
CA PRO A 98 -0.37 8.17 -4.24
C PRO A 98 0.21 9.15 -3.23
N GLY A 99 -0.51 9.66 -2.24
CA GLY A 99 0.05 10.58 -1.22
C GLY A 99 1.35 10.10 -0.56
N TRP A 100 1.63 8.80 -0.57
CA TRP A 100 2.91 8.22 -0.17
C TRP A 100 4.10 8.62 -1.08
N SER A 101 3.88 8.94 -2.36
CA SER A 101 4.95 9.34 -3.29
C SER A 101 5.56 10.66 -2.90
N ASP A 102 4.74 11.63 -2.47
CA ASP A 102 5.22 12.91 -1.95
C ASP A 102 5.98 12.72 -0.64
N ALA A 103 5.55 11.77 0.20
CA ALA A 103 6.30 11.40 1.39
C ALA A 103 7.69 10.86 1.02
N LEU A 104 7.80 9.97 0.02
CA LEU A 104 9.08 9.45 -0.45
C LEU A 104 9.99 10.55 -1.03
N ILE A 105 9.44 11.48 -1.81
CA ILE A 105 10.20 12.65 -2.32
C ILE A 105 10.74 13.47 -1.15
N ASN A 106 9.89 13.79 -0.18
CA ASN A 106 10.30 14.58 0.98
C ASN A 106 11.31 13.85 1.88
N LEU A 107 11.27 12.52 1.96
CA LEU A 107 12.26 11.71 2.68
C LEU A 107 13.60 11.69 1.92
N ALA A 108 13.56 11.59 0.59
CA ALA A 108 14.73 11.66 -0.27
C ALA A 108 15.45 13.02 -0.15
N LEU A 109 14.70 14.12 -0.17
CA LEU A 109 15.25 15.48 0.03
C LEU A 109 15.96 15.65 1.39
N ARG A 110 15.55 14.87 2.39
CA ARG A 110 16.12 14.87 3.74
C ARG A 110 17.15 13.77 3.95
N ASN A 111 17.47 13.00 2.90
CA ASN A 111 18.35 11.85 2.94
C ASN A 111 17.99 10.83 4.05
N VAL A 112 16.69 10.69 4.36
CA VAL A 112 16.22 9.71 5.35
C VAL A 112 16.19 8.33 4.70
N PRO A 113 16.92 7.33 5.22
CA PRO A 113 16.90 5.99 4.66
C PRO A 113 15.50 5.35 4.72
N VAL A 114 15.08 4.73 3.63
CA VAL A 114 13.83 3.98 3.53
C VAL A 114 14.14 2.58 3.03
N ARG A 115 13.58 1.57 3.70
CA ARG A 115 13.64 0.17 3.25
C ARG A 115 12.25 -0.34 2.95
N LEU A 116 11.97 -0.61 1.68
CA LEU A 116 10.75 -1.23 1.22
C LEU A 116 10.89 -2.75 1.33
N VAL A 117 9.90 -3.41 1.94
CA VAL A 117 9.96 -4.86 2.22
C VAL A 117 8.74 -5.55 1.64
N ASP A 118 8.96 -6.39 0.63
CA ASP A 118 7.90 -7.15 -0.03
C ASP A 118 7.90 -8.62 0.39
N GLY A 119 6.71 -9.21 0.49
CA GLY A 119 6.53 -10.66 0.50
C GLY A 119 6.64 -11.23 -0.91
N ASP A 120 7.42 -12.27 -1.12
CA ASP A 120 7.65 -12.90 -2.43
C ASP A 120 6.39 -13.49 -3.10
N LYS A 121 5.33 -13.68 -2.32
CA LYS A 121 4.02 -14.20 -2.73
C LYS A 121 2.89 -13.22 -2.39
N ASP A 122 3.19 -11.97 -2.09
CA ASP A 122 2.17 -10.97 -1.82
C ASP A 122 1.54 -10.48 -3.13
N PRO A 123 0.24 -10.73 -3.39
CA PRO A 123 -0.42 -10.23 -4.59
C PRO A 123 -0.77 -8.74 -4.52
N VAL A 124 -0.62 -8.10 -3.36
CA VAL A 124 -1.07 -6.71 -3.16
C VAL A 124 -0.11 -5.71 -3.83
N PRO A 125 1.20 -5.64 -3.51
CA PRO A 125 2.12 -4.70 -4.14
C PRO A 125 2.23 -4.92 -5.65
N VAL A 126 2.50 -3.83 -6.38
CA VAL A 126 2.81 -3.92 -7.80
C VAL A 126 4.17 -4.61 -7.98
N PRO A 127 4.26 -5.78 -8.65
CA PRO A 127 5.53 -6.47 -8.85
C PRO A 127 6.57 -5.56 -9.50
N GLY A 128 7.77 -5.52 -8.92
CA GLY A 128 8.89 -4.69 -9.42
C GLY A 128 8.83 -3.22 -9.00
N ARG A 129 7.70 -2.73 -8.47
CA ARG A 129 7.56 -1.31 -8.12
C ARG A 129 8.51 -0.84 -7.03
N ALA A 130 8.79 -1.70 -6.04
CA ALA A 130 9.79 -1.38 -5.03
C ALA A 130 11.18 -1.19 -5.65
N ASP A 131 11.53 -2.02 -6.63
CA ASP A 131 12.84 -1.95 -7.31
C ASP A 131 12.92 -0.69 -8.20
N GLU A 132 11.84 -0.37 -8.95
CA GLU A 132 11.74 0.90 -9.69
C GLU A 132 11.92 2.12 -8.79
N LEU A 133 11.37 2.09 -7.57
CA LEU A 133 11.54 3.17 -6.60
C LEU A 133 12.98 3.26 -6.07
N ALA A 134 13.65 2.14 -5.83
CA ALA A 134 15.05 2.12 -5.39
C ALA A 134 16.03 2.57 -6.48
N GLU A 135 15.73 2.29 -7.76
CA GLU A 135 16.51 2.84 -8.88
C GLU A 135 16.38 4.36 -8.99
N ARG A 136 15.21 4.89 -8.62
CA ARG A 136 14.92 6.33 -8.73
C ARG A 136 15.44 7.15 -7.55
N PHE A 137 15.43 6.61 -6.34
CA PHE A 137 15.75 7.34 -5.12
C PHE A 137 16.90 6.68 -4.38
N ALA A 138 18.05 7.37 -4.31
CA ALA A 138 19.27 6.83 -3.70
C ALA A 138 19.17 6.48 -2.21
N ASN A 139 18.20 7.07 -1.49
CA ASN A 139 17.93 6.77 -0.08
C ASN A 139 16.97 5.57 0.11
N ILE A 140 16.48 4.97 -0.97
CA ILE A 140 15.55 3.83 -0.93
C ILE A 140 16.32 2.54 -1.23
N SER A 141 16.08 1.52 -0.40
CA SER A 141 16.55 0.15 -0.63
C SER A 141 15.36 -0.83 -0.59
N THR A 142 15.50 -1.98 -1.26
CA THR A 142 14.48 -3.04 -1.23
C THR A 142 14.97 -4.28 -0.50
N ALA A 143 14.04 -5.01 0.09
CA ALA A 143 14.25 -6.35 0.61
C ALA A 143 13.03 -7.21 0.26
N ARG A 144 13.26 -8.47 -0.11
CA ARG A 144 12.19 -9.46 -0.30
C ARG A 144 12.28 -10.54 0.75
N ARG A 145 11.13 -11.04 1.20
CA ARG A 145 11.04 -12.10 2.20
C ARG A 145 10.06 -13.18 1.75
N PRO A 146 10.29 -14.45 2.13
CA PRO A 146 9.28 -15.49 1.94
C PRO A 146 7.99 -15.14 2.68
N GLY A 147 6.87 -15.00 1.98
CA GLY A 147 5.58 -14.66 2.58
C GLY A 147 4.63 -13.90 1.67
N GLY A 148 3.42 -13.65 2.16
CA GLY A 148 2.42 -12.82 1.46
C GLY A 148 2.08 -11.57 2.27
N HIS A 149 0.93 -10.98 2.00
CA HIS A 149 0.46 -9.72 2.62
C HIS A 149 0.52 -9.65 4.16
N ARG A 150 0.48 -10.81 4.82
CA ARG A 150 0.58 -10.91 6.28
C ARG A 150 2.01 -11.11 6.78
N LEU A 151 3.01 -10.64 6.03
CA LEU A 151 4.42 -10.89 6.30
C LEU A 151 4.84 -10.61 7.76
N PRO A 152 4.44 -9.49 8.40
CA PRO A 152 4.78 -9.23 9.81
C PRO A 152 4.22 -10.26 10.80
N LEU A 153 3.12 -10.93 10.45
CA LEU A 153 2.50 -11.96 11.29
C LEU A 153 3.07 -13.35 10.99
N SER A 154 3.41 -13.63 9.73
CA SER A 154 3.97 -14.94 9.34
C SER A 154 5.47 -15.07 9.62
N ASP A 155 6.21 -13.96 9.62
CA ASP A 155 7.65 -13.92 9.89
C ASP A 155 8.02 -12.71 10.78
N PRO A 156 7.53 -12.66 12.04
CA PRO A 156 7.74 -11.52 12.92
C PRO A 156 9.23 -11.31 13.27
N VAL A 157 9.98 -12.41 13.41
CA VAL A 157 11.43 -12.36 13.70
C VAL A 157 12.20 -11.77 12.52
N GLY A 158 11.86 -12.18 11.30
CA GLY A 158 12.44 -11.65 10.08
C GLY A 158 12.15 -10.18 9.84
N CYS A 159 10.91 -9.74 10.08
CA CYS A 159 10.57 -8.32 10.02
C CYS A 159 11.32 -7.52 11.09
N ALA A 160 11.39 -8.02 12.32
CA ALA A 160 12.12 -7.36 13.40
C ALA A 160 13.63 -7.23 13.11
N SER A 161 14.25 -8.23 12.46
CA SER A 161 15.66 -8.15 12.08
C SER A 161 15.92 -7.06 11.04
N ILE A 162 14.99 -6.85 10.10
CA ILE A 162 15.08 -5.77 9.10
C ILE A 162 15.00 -4.40 9.78
N VAL A 163 14.03 -4.21 10.68
CA VAL A 163 13.88 -2.95 11.44
C VAL A 163 15.16 -2.64 12.23
N ARG A 164 15.73 -3.63 12.92
CA ARG A 164 16.99 -3.46 13.65
C ARG A 164 18.15 -3.09 12.73
N ALA A 165 18.26 -3.72 11.56
CA ALA A 165 19.31 -3.40 10.59
C ALA A 165 19.22 -1.94 10.12
N VAL A 166 18.02 -1.48 9.72
CA VAL A 166 17.81 -0.09 9.28
C VAL A 166 18.15 0.92 10.39
N LEU A 167 17.74 0.65 11.63
CA LEU A 167 18.04 1.54 12.76
C LEU A 167 19.55 1.61 13.04
N SER A 168 20.26 0.50 12.94
CA SER A 168 21.72 0.47 13.12
C SER A 168 22.46 1.21 11.98
N GLU A 169 22.02 1.03 10.74
CA GLU A 169 22.58 1.72 9.57
C GLU A 169 22.38 3.24 9.68
N TYR A 170 21.19 3.67 10.12
CA TYR A 170 20.88 5.09 10.30
C TYR A 170 21.70 5.73 11.43
N ALA A 171 21.85 5.05 12.56
CA ALA A 171 22.70 5.54 13.65
C ALA A 171 24.18 5.69 13.23
N ALA A 172 24.66 4.82 12.34
CA ALA A 172 26.01 4.88 11.80
C ALA A 172 26.20 6.01 10.77
N SER A 173 25.15 6.43 10.06
CA SER A 173 25.22 7.55 9.11
C SER A 173 25.16 8.93 9.77
N ASP A 174 24.64 9.02 11.00
CA ASP A 174 24.54 10.26 11.79
C ASP A 174 25.79 10.52 12.68
N SER A 175 26.75 9.59 12.70
CA SER A 175 28.01 9.67 13.48
C SER A 175 29.20 10.09 12.63
#